data_AF-A0AAN9VYV7-F1
#
_entry.id   AF-A0AAN9VYV7-F1
#
_cell.length_a   1.000
_cell.length_b   1.000
_cell.length_c   1.000
_cell.angle_alpha   90.00
_cell.angle_beta   90.00
_cell.angle_gamma   90.00
#
_symmetry.space_group_name_H-M   'P 1'
#
loop_
_entity.id
_entity.type
_entity.pdbx_description
1 polymer ?
#
loop_
_entity_poly.entity_id
_entity_poly.type
_entity_poly.pdbx_seq_one_letter_code
_entity_poly.pdbx_strand_id
1 'polypeptide(L)' 'MEGLKPPRCLNLNSSNMSEEWKIWKQSFETYMVASGGNKKSDLVKIAILLHVLGEETMRIYDTLDITED' A
#
# COMPACT_ATOMS: atom_id res chain seq x y z
N MET A 1 17.64 10.43 11.56
CA MET A 1 16.51 9.48 11.61
C MET A 1 16.75 8.47 10.51
N GLU A 2 17.15 7.24 10.85
CA GLU A 2 17.15 6.15 9.87
C GLU A 2 15.68 5.84 9.58
N GLY A 3 15.11 6.57 8.60
CA GLY A 3 13.71 6.45 8.25
C GLY A 3 13.43 5.00 7.86
N LEU A 4 12.37 4.42 8.44
CA LEU A 4 11.90 3.09 8.09
C LEU A 4 11.84 2.99 6.56
N LYS A 5 12.64 2.09 5.99
CA LYS A 5 12.64 1.87 4.55
C LYS A 5 11.23 1.44 4.15
N PRO A 6 10.61 2.11 3.16
CA PRO A 6 9.29 1.70 2.70
C PRO A 6 9.35 0.24 2.22
N PRO A 7 8.26 -0.53 2.43
CA PRO A 7 8.18 -1.89 1.91
C PRO A 7 8.32 -1.87 0.38
N ARG A 8 8.78 -2.99 -0.19
CA ARG A 8 8.95 -3.11 -1.65
C ARG A 8 7.62 -2.86 -2.34
N CYS A 9 7.64 -2.25 -3.53
CA CYS A 9 6.46 -2.12 -4.37
C CYS A 9 5.88 -3.52 -4.67
N LEU A 10 4.55 -3.60 -4.76
CA LEU A 10 3.87 -4.85 -5.09
C LEU A 10 4.24 -5.27 -6.52
N ASN A 11 4.70 -6.51 -6.68
CA ASN A 11 4.99 -7.05 -8.00
C ASN A 11 3.73 -7.58 -8.67
N LEU A 12 3.06 -6.72 -9.45
CA LEU A 12 1.86 -7.06 -10.21
C LEU A 12 2.12 -8.09 -11.33
N ASN A 13 3.38 -8.28 -11.73
CA ASN A 13 3.77 -9.23 -12.79
C ASN A 13 4.13 -10.62 -12.26
N SER A 14 3.92 -10.88 -10.97
CA SER A 14 4.24 -12.19 -10.40
C SER A 14 3.31 -13.28 -10.90
N SER A 15 3.88 -14.45 -11.16
CA SER A 15 3.13 -15.66 -11.53
C SER A 15 2.13 -16.09 -10.44
N ASN A 16 2.35 -15.72 -9.18
CA ASN A 16 1.41 -15.96 -8.09
C ASN A 16 1.10 -14.67 -7.32
N MET A 17 0.22 -13.86 -7.91
CA MET A 17 -0.24 -12.60 -7.33
C MET A 17 -0.88 -12.77 -5.94
N SER A 18 -1.50 -13.94 -5.67
CA SER A 18 -2.14 -14.24 -4.38
C SER A 18 -1.13 -14.33 -3.23
N GLU A 19 -0.01 -15.02 -3.46
CA GLU A 19 1.06 -15.16 -2.48
C GLU A 19 1.84 -13.85 -2.34
N GLU A 20 2.17 -13.18 -3.45
CA GLU A 20 2.82 -11.87 -3.42
C GLU A 20 1.99 -10.83 -2.65
N TRP A 21 0.68 -10.77 -2.89
CA TRP A 21 -0.22 -9.87 -2.16
C TRP A 21 -0.21 -10.15 -0.66
N LYS A 22 -0.21 -11.43 -0.24
CA LYS A 22 -0.14 -11.78 1.19
C LYS A 22 1.16 -11.30 1.83
N ILE A 23 2.30 -11.58 1.20
CA ILE A 23 3.63 -11.20 1.69
C ILE A 23 3.76 -9.67 1.75
N TRP A 24 3.31 -9.00 0.68
CA TRP A 24 3.33 -7.56 0.56
C TRP A 24 2.43 -6.90 1.60
N LYS A 25 1.19 -7.37 1.76
CA LYS A 25 0.23 -6.86 2.75
C LYS A 25 0.79 -6.97 4.17
N GLN A 26 1.36 -8.11 4.53
CA GLN A 26 1.98 -8.29 5.85
C GLN A 26 3.14 -7.31 6.09
N SER A 27 3.95 -7.07 5.06
CA SER A 27 5.03 -6.06 5.11
C SER A 27 4.48 -4.64 5.26
N PHE A 28 3.40 -4.31 4.54
CA PHE A 28 2.71 -3.02 4.62
C PHE A 28 2.09 -2.79 5.99
N GLU A 29 1.40 -3.78 6.56
CA GLU A 29 0.83 -3.70 7.91
C GLU A 29 1.92 -3.49 8.97
N THR A 30 3.04 -4.21 8.86
CA THR A 30 4.20 -4.03 9.73
C THR A 30 4.77 -2.61 9.60
N TYR A 31 4.90 -2.09 8.38
CA TYR A 31 5.34 -0.72 8.13
C TYR A 31 4.38 0.32 8.72
N MET A 32 3.07 0.11 8.58
CA MET A 32 2.04 0.99 9.16
C MET A 32 2.09 1.03 10.68
N VAL A 33 2.37 -0.10 11.33
CA VAL A 33 2.56 -0.16 12.78
C VAL A 33 3.87 0.52 13.18
N ALA A 34 4.98 0.17 12.53
CA ALA A 34 6.31 0.69 12.85
C ALA A 34 6.43 2.21 12.62
N SER A 35 5.82 2.72 11.54
CA SER A 35 5.80 4.15 11.21
C SER A 35 4.75 4.94 12.00
N GLY A 36 3.93 4.29 12.83
CA GLY A 36 2.79 4.91 13.50
C GLY A 36 1.65 5.32 12.55
N GLY A 37 1.70 4.87 11.28
CA GLY A 37 0.65 5.06 10.27
C GLY A 37 -0.70 4.49 10.70
N ASN A 38 -0.71 3.45 11.52
CA ASN A 38 -1.93 2.84 12.05
C ASN A 38 -2.80 3.81 12.88
N LYS A 39 -2.19 4.83 13.50
CA LYS A 39 -2.90 5.86 14.29
C LYS A 39 -3.35 7.05 13.45
N LYS A 40 -3.04 7.09 12.15
CA LYS A 40 -3.40 8.20 11.26
C LYS A 40 -4.82 8.03 10.72
N SER A 41 -5.37 9.11 10.19
CA SER A 41 -6.69 9.10 9.51
C SER A 41 -6.66 8.22 8.27
N ASP A 42 -7.81 7.65 7.89
CA ASP A 42 -7.93 6.71 6.78
C ASP A 42 -7.45 7.29 5.46
N LEU A 43 -7.69 8.58 5.20
CA LEU A 43 -7.12 9.31 4.05
C LEU A 43 -5.59 9.22 3.99
N VAL A 44 -4.92 9.31 5.14
CA VAL A 44 -3.46 9.22 5.20
C VAL A 44 -3.00 7.78 5.01
N LYS A 45 -3.76 6.80 5.53
CA LYS A 45 -3.47 5.37 5.28
C LYS A 45 -3.58 5.05 3.78
N ILE A 46 -4.62 5.58 3.12
CA ILE A 46 -4.85 5.44 1.67
C ILE A 46 -3.71 6.11 0.91
N ALA A 47 -3.29 7.33 1.27
CA ALA A 47 -2.17 8.00 0.63
C ALA A 47 -0.84 7.22 0.78
N ILE A 48 -0.57 6.64 1.95
CA ILE A 48 0.61 5.80 2.18
C ILE A 48 0.52 4.52 1.33
N LEU A 49 -0.65 3.90 1.26
CA LEU A 49 -0.90 2.72 0.43
C LEU A 49 -0.61 3.00 -1.04
N LEU A 50 -1.16 4.10 -1.59
CA LEU A 50 -0.93 4.55 -2.97
C LEU A 50 0.54 4.87 -3.23
N HIS A 51 1.22 5.50 -2.27
CA HIS A 51 2.64 5.82 -2.38
C HIS A 51 3.53 4.57 -2.44
N VAL A 52 3.21 3.53 -1.66
CA VAL A 52 3.98 2.27 -1.63
C VAL A 52 3.71 1.42 -2.87
N LEU A 53 2.46 1.35 -3.31
CA LEU A 53 2.07 0.55 -4.48
C LEU A 53 2.55 1.17 -5.81
N GLY A 54 2.79 2.49 -5.84
CA GLY A 54 3.39 3.19 -6.97
C GLY A 54 2.37 3.75 -7.96
N GLU A 55 2.85 4.26 -9.09
CA GLU A 55 2.03 5.00 -10.07
C GLU A 55 0.89 4.16 -10.68
N GLU A 56 1.09 2.84 -10.82
CA GLU A 56 0.08 1.92 -11.35
C GLU A 56 -1.18 1.88 -10.48
N THR A 57 -1.01 2.03 -9.17
CA THR A 57 -2.12 2.07 -8.22
C THR A 57 -2.97 3.32 -8.34
N MET A 58 -2.40 4.45 -8.73
CA MET A 58 -3.21 5.66 -8.96
C MET A 58 -4.16 5.44 -10.13
N ARG A 59 -3.72 4.72 -11.17
CA ARG A 59 -4.59 4.34 -12.30
C ARG A 59 -5.69 3.38 -11.86
N ILE A 60 -5.35 2.40 -11.03
CA ILE A 60 -6.34 1.47 -10.46
C ILE A 60 -7.31 2.21 -9.54
N TYR A 61 -6.82 3.17 -8.75
CA TYR A 61 -7.65 3.98 -7.86
C TYR A 61 -8.58 4.94 -8.63
N ASP A 62 -8.11 5.51 -9.75
CA ASP A 62 -8.92 6.35 -10.64
C ASP A 62 -9.96 5.54 -11.42
N THR A 63 -9.66 4.28 -11.76
CA THR A 63 -10.60 3.37 -12.44
C THR A 63 -11.53 2.61 -11.49
N LEU A 64 -11.14 2.43 -10.25
CA LEU A 64 -12.05 2.10 -9.17
C LEU A 64 -12.89 3.36 -8.99
N ASP A 65 -14.04 3.42 -9.62
CA ASP A 65 -15.06 4.45 -9.43
C ASP A 65 -15.54 4.39 -7.97
N ILE A 66 -14.72 4.86 -7.02
CA ILE A 66 -15.05 4.96 -5.59
C ILE A 66 -15.88 6.23 -5.42
N THR A 67 -16.96 6.30 -6.19
CA THR A 67 -18.00 7.29 -5.97
C THR A 67 -18.73 6.79 -4.73
N GLU A 68 -18.38 7.35 -3.57
CA GLU A 68 -19.13 7.15 -2.33
C GLU A 68 -20.61 7.47 -2.62
N ASP A 69 -21.48 6.45 -2.57
CA ASP A 69 -22.94 6.61 -2.51
C ASP A 69 -23.39 6.72 -1.05
#